data_AF-A0A1G3X7T7-F1
#
_entry.id   AF-A0A1G3X7T7-F1
#
_cell.length_a   1.000
_cell.length_b   1.000
_cell.length_c   1.000
_cell.angle_alpha   90.00
_cell.angle_beta   90.00
_cell.angle_gamma   90.00
#
_symmetry.space_group_name_H-M   'P 1'
#
loop_
_entity.id
_entity.type
_entity.pdbx_description
1 polymer ?
#
loop_
_entity_poly.entity_id
_entity_poly.type
_entity_poly.pdbx_seq_one_letter_code
_entity_poly.pdbx_strand_id
1 'polypeptide(L)'
;MSYQEKRSLVTIIVGFIILITYCIYAYTNYQNGLILASDLPAWATRILIFIGIGIVLTIITQILFHIIYSIAIAIHEKTLNPEMSDKEIECIVKQTMVTDEMDKLVELKSLRVGFVIAGIGFMLSLLLILLGYPPMFMMQTIFISFSFGSICEGLMQIFYYRRGIRHD
;
A
#
# COMPACT_ATOMS: atom_id res chain seq x y z
N MET A 1 -16.61 3.81 9.30
CA MET A 1 -15.36 4.02 8.55
C MET A 1 -15.71 4.50 7.16
N SER A 2 -15.09 5.61 6.74
CA SER A 2 -15.26 6.20 5.40
C SER A 2 -14.79 5.23 4.32
N TYR A 3 -15.25 5.46 3.08
CA TYR A 3 -14.78 4.75 1.89
C TYR A 3 -13.25 4.74 1.80
N GLN A 4 -12.62 5.90 2.01
CA GLN A 4 -11.17 6.06 1.93
C GLN A 4 -10.42 5.29 3.01
N GLU A 5 -10.94 5.28 4.25
CA GLU A 5 -10.32 4.52 5.35
C GLU A 5 -10.32 3.02 5.08
N LYS A 6 -11.46 2.49 4.60
CA LYS A 6 -11.57 1.07 4.24
C LYS A 6 -10.68 0.72 3.06
N ARG A 7 -10.62 1.58 2.04
CA ARG A 7 -9.72 1.42 0.88
C ARG A 7 -8.26 1.34 1.32
N SER A 8 -7.85 2.28 2.17
CA SER A 8 -6.49 2.34 2.71
C SER A 8 -6.16 1.07 3.50
N LEU A 9 -7.08 0.61 4.37
CA LEU A 9 -6.91 -0.64 5.12
C LEU A 9 -6.68 -1.86 4.21
N VAL A 10 -7.51 -2.04 3.18
CA VAL A 10 -7.35 -3.17 2.24
C VAL A 10 -6.01 -3.08 1.51
N THR A 11 -5.61 -1.87 1.10
CA THR A 11 -4.33 -1.64 0.40
C THR A 11 -3.14 -1.98 1.31
N ILE A 12 -3.17 -1.58 2.58
CA ILE A 12 -2.15 -1.92 3.58
C ILE A 12 -2.01 -3.43 3.74
N ILE A 13 -3.14 -4.14 3.85
CA ILE A 13 -3.14 -5.60 4.02
C ILE A 13 -2.47 -6.27 2.83
N VAL A 14 -2.81 -5.85 1.61
CA VAL A 14 -2.19 -6.38 0.38
C VAL A 14 -0.70 -6.08 0.35
N GLY A 15 -0.28 -4.85 0.66
CA GLY A 15 1.13 -4.47 0.73
C GLY A 15 1.90 -5.30 1.77
N PHE A 16 1.31 -5.53 2.94
CA PHE A 16 1.90 -6.34 4.00
C PHE A 16 2.06 -7.81 3.58
N ILE A 17 1.05 -8.39 2.91
CA ILE A 17 1.12 -9.75 2.36
C ILE A 17 2.26 -9.86 1.34
N ILE A 18 2.38 -8.91 0.41
CA ILE A 18 3.45 -8.89 -0.59
C ILE A 18 4.82 -8.82 0.10
N LEU A 19 4.98 -7.92 1.07
CA LEU A 19 6.23 -7.73 1.79
C LEU A 19 6.64 -8.99 2.56
N ILE A 20 5.72 -9.60 3.33
CA ILE A 20 6.01 -10.83 4.08
C ILE A 20 6.37 -11.96 3.11
N THR A 21 5.59 -12.13 2.05
CA THR A 21 5.83 -13.19 1.06
C THR A 21 7.22 -13.03 0.44
N TYR A 22 7.60 -11.79 0.11
CA TYR A 22 8.95 -11.49 -0.38
C TYR A 22 10.02 -11.80 0.66
N CYS A 23 9.87 -11.36 1.92
CA CYS A 23 10.86 -11.59 2.96
C CYS A 23 11.09 -13.09 3.20
N ILE A 24 10.02 -13.89 3.25
CA ILE A 24 10.11 -15.35 3.37
C ILE A 24 10.83 -15.94 2.16
N TYR A 25 10.47 -15.52 0.95
CA TYR A 25 11.11 -15.97 -0.28
C TYR A 25 12.61 -15.65 -0.30
N ALA A 26 12.98 -14.39 -0.03
CA ALA A 26 14.37 -13.94 -0.03
C ALA A 26 15.20 -14.68 1.02
N TYR A 27 14.69 -14.81 2.24
CA TYR A 27 15.37 -15.51 3.33
C TYR A 27 15.57 -17.00 3.01
N THR A 28 14.55 -17.67 2.48
CA THR A 28 14.60 -19.09 2.14
C THR A 28 15.60 -19.37 1.01
N ASN A 29 15.60 -18.54 -0.05
CA ASN A 29 16.54 -18.71 -1.17
C ASN A 29 17.99 -18.42 -0.77
N TYR A 30 18.20 -17.50 0.16
CA TYR A 30 19.52 -17.22 0.73
C TYR A 30 20.01 -18.37 1.60
N GLN A 31 19.19 -18.88 2.53
CA GLN A 31 19.57 -19.99 3.41
C GLN A 31 19.84 -21.30 2.67
N ASN A 32 19.06 -21.59 1.64
CA ASN A 32 19.23 -22.80 0.84
C ASN A 32 20.40 -22.70 -0.16
N GLY A 33 21.10 -21.56 -0.22
CA GLY A 33 22.21 -21.32 -1.14
C GLY A 33 21.82 -21.34 -2.62
N LEU A 34 20.51 -21.22 -2.92
CA LEU A 34 19.97 -21.27 -4.28
C LEU A 34 20.36 -20.03 -5.10
N ILE A 35 20.52 -18.89 -4.43
CA ILE A 35 21.00 -17.64 -5.02
C ILE A 35 22.16 -17.16 -4.17
N LEU A 36 23.34 -17.10 -4.78
CA LEU A 36 24.55 -16.59 -4.13
C LEU A 36 24.40 -15.09 -3.83
N ALA A 37 25.02 -14.61 -2.77
CA ALA A 37 25.02 -13.18 -2.42
C ALA A 37 25.68 -12.31 -3.50
N SER A 38 26.57 -12.90 -4.31
CA SER A 38 27.23 -12.26 -5.44
C SER A 38 26.37 -12.20 -6.71
N ASP A 39 25.27 -12.96 -6.79
CA ASP A 39 24.41 -13.01 -7.97
C ASP A 39 23.38 -11.87 -7.96
N LEU A 40 23.89 -10.66 -8.17
CA LEU A 40 23.09 -9.43 -8.21
C LEU A 40 22.00 -9.46 -9.30
N PRO A 41 22.25 -9.97 -10.53
CA PRO A 41 21.21 -10.09 -11.56
C PRO A 41 20.02 -10.96 -11.12
N ALA A 42 20.26 -12.08 -10.43
CA ALA A 42 19.18 -12.91 -9.91
C ALA A 42 18.35 -12.14 -8.87
N TRP A 43 19.00 -11.45 -7.91
CA TRP A 43 18.31 -10.64 -6.92
C TRP A 43 17.49 -9.50 -7.54
N ALA A 44 18.06 -8.79 -8.52
CA ALA A 44 17.38 -7.71 -9.24
C ALA A 44 16.13 -8.24 -9.95
N THR A 45 16.27 -9.36 -10.66
CA THR A 45 15.17 -9.99 -11.41
C THR A 45 14.03 -10.36 -10.47
N ARG A 46 14.33 -10.94 -9.29
CA ARG A 46 13.31 -11.30 -8.31
C ARG A 46 12.61 -10.07 -7.73
N ILE A 47 13.34 -9.04 -7.33
CA ILE A 47 12.76 -7.78 -6.86
C ILE A 47 11.82 -7.19 -7.93
N LEU A 48 12.26 -7.13 -9.18
CA LEU A 48 11.47 -6.58 -10.28
C LEU A 48 10.17 -7.35 -10.51
N ILE A 49 10.22 -8.68 -10.46
CA ILE A 49 9.02 -9.53 -10.56
C ILE A 49 8.05 -9.24 -9.42
N PHE A 50 8.53 -9.12 -8.17
CA PHE A 50 7.68 -8.83 -7.02
C PHE A 50 7.06 -7.42 -7.09
N ILE A 51 7.79 -6.42 -7.59
CA ILE A 51 7.24 -5.09 -7.86
C ILE A 51 6.12 -5.19 -8.90
N GLY A 52 6.35 -5.89 -10.01
CA GLY A 52 5.34 -6.09 -11.05
C GLY A 52 4.08 -6.79 -10.54
N ILE A 53 4.23 -7.89 -9.79
CA ILE A 53 3.13 -8.59 -9.14
C ILE A 53 2.38 -7.65 -8.17
N GLY A 54 3.10 -6.86 -7.38
CA GLY A 54 2.51 -5.93 -6.43
C GLY A 54 1.65 -4.85 -7.10
N ILE A 55 2.11 -4.29 -8.21
CA ILE A 55 1.34 -3.31 -9.01
C ILE A 55 0.05 -3.96 -9.53
N VAL A 56 0.15 -5.13 -10.16
CA VAL A 56 -1.01 -5.84 -10.71
C VAL A 56 -2.02 -6.19 -9.61
N LEU A 57 -1.54 -6.72 -8.48
CA LEU A 57 -2.39 -7.09 -7.35
C LEU A 57 -3.09 -5.87 -6.74
N THR A 58 -2.41 -4.73 -6.66
CA THR A 58 -2.98 -3.48 -6.16
C THR A 58 -4.09 -2.97 -7.09
N ILE A 59 -3.89 -3.00 -8.41
CA ILE A 59 -4.91 -2.59 -9.38
C ILE A 59 -6.15 -3.49 -9.27
N ILE A 60 -5.96 -4.82 -9.25
CA ILE A 60 -7.05 -5.78 -9.10
C ILE A 60 -7.81 -5.52 -7.79
N THR A 61 -7.09 -5.34 -6.69
CA THR A 61 -7.68 -5.04 -5.37
C THR A 61 -8.50 -3.76 -5.41
N GLN A 62 -8.00 -2.69 -6.03
CA GLN A 62 -8.74 -1.41 -6.12
C GLN A 62 -10.03 -1.56 -6.93
N ILE A 63 -9.98 -2.24 -8.08
CA ILE A 63 -11.16 -2.50 -8.91
C ILE A 63 -12.20 -3.30 -8.13
N LEU A 64 -11.78 -4.41 -7.51
CA LEU A 64 -12.67 -5.25 -6.71
C LEU A 64 -13.28 -4.47 -5.54
N PHE A 65 -12.47 -3.65 -4.86
CA PHE A 65 -12.93 -2.83 -3.75
C PHE A 65 -14.00 -1.82 -4.18
N HIS A 66 -13.80 -1.10 -5.29
CA HIS A 66 -14.81 -0.17 -5.84
C HIS A 66 -16.13 -0.87 -6.14
N ILE A 67 -16.08 -2.04 -6.80
CA ILE A 67 -17.29 -2.79 -7.18
C ILE A 67 -18.03 -3.28 -5.94
N ILE A 68 -17.32 -3.97 -5.03
CA ILE A 68 -17.92 -4.55 -3.82
C ILE A 68 -18.52 -3.45 -2.95
N TYR A 69 -17.82 -2.33 -2.80
CA TYR A 69 -18.30 -1.22 -1.98
C TYR A 69 -19.54 -0.54 -2.58
N SER A 70 -19.56 -0.33 -3.90
CA SER A 70 -20.71 0.24 -4.60
C SER A 70 -21.96 -0.64 -4.44
N ILE A 71 -21.79 -1.96 -4.59
CA ILE A 71 -22.88 -2.93 -4.39
C ILE A 71 -23.33 -2.94 -2.93
N ALA A 72 -22.40 -2.91 -1.97
CA ALA A 72 -22.72 -2.92 -0.55
C ALA A 72 -23.58 -1.71 -0.14
N ILE A 73 -23.25 -0.51 -0.64
CA ILE A 73 -24.07 0.69 -0.41
C ILE A 73 -25.44 0.53 -1.08
N ALA A 74 -25.47 0.12 -2.35
CA ALA A 74 -26.73 0.01 -3.09
C ALA A 74 -27.71 -0.95 -2.42
N ILE A 75 -27.23 -2.10 -1.92
CA ILE A 75 -28.05 -3.07 -1.18
C ILE A 75 -28.48 -2.49 0.17
N HIS A 76 -27.57 -1.86 0.91
CA HIS A 76 -27.88 -1.31 2.23
C HIS A 76 -28.97 -0.24 2.16
N GLU A 77 -28.84 0.71 1.23
CA GLU A 77 -29.82 1.78 1.03
C GLU A 77 -31.17 1.25 0.56
N LYS A 78 -31.19 0.31 -0.38
CA LYS A 78 -32.43 -0.32 -0.86
C LYS A 78 -33.14 -1.15 0.22
N THR A 79 -32.40 -1.66 1.20
CA THR A 79 -32.97 -2.41 2.34
C THR A 79 -33.61 -1.48 3.36
N LEU A 80 -33.00 -0.32 3.62
CA LEU A 80 -33.53 0.70 4.53
C LEU A 80 -34.74 1.43 3.93
N ASN A 81 -34.68 1.76 2.64
CA ASN A 81 -35.67 2.54 1.93
C ASN A 81 -36.13 1.78 0.68
N PRO A 82 -37.08 0.83 0.81
CA PRO A 82 -37.47 -0.03 -0.31
C PRO A 82 -38.18 0.71 -1.45
N GLU A 83 -38.70 1.92 -1.22
CA GLU A 83 -39.32 2.76 -2.24
C GLU A 83 -38.35 3.73 -2.95
N MET A 84 -37.07 3.78 -2.54
CA MET A 84 -36.09 4.65 -3.19
C MET A 84 -35.86 4.24 -4.64
N SER A 85 -35.80 5.25 -5.51
CA SER A 85 -35.53 5.03 -6.93
C SER A 85 -34.08 4.58 -7.14
N ASP A 86 -33.84 3.69 -8.11
CA ASP A 86 -32.48 3.28 -8.46
C ASP A 86 -31.58 4.48 -8.85
N LYS A 87 -32.15 5.58 -9.36
CA LYS A 87 -31.43 6.84 -9.64
C LYS A 87 -30.96 7.55 -8.38
N GLU A 88 -31.74 7.51 -7.31
CA GLU A 88 -31.40 8.13 -6.02
C GLU A 88 -30.26 7.34 -5.36
N ILE A 89 -30.33 6.01 -5.43
CA ILE A 89 -29.25 5.12 -4.97
C ILE A 89 -27.95 5.40 -5.73
N GLU A 90 -28.00 5.54 -7.05
CA GLU A 90 -26.82 5.88 -7.86
C GLU A 90 -26.22 7.24 -7.45
N CYS A 91 -27.06 8.23 -7.13
CA CYS A 91 -26.61 9.54 -6.67
C CYS A 91 -25.87 9.43 -5.33
N ILE A 92 -26.42 8.69 -4.36
CA ILE A 92 -25.79 8.44 -3.05
C ILE A 92 -24.45 7.72 -3.21
N VAL A 93 -24.42 6.68 -4.03
CA VAL A 93 -23.21 5.90 -4.33
C VAL A 93 -22.14 6.80 -4.94
N LYS A 94 -22.48 7.62 -5.94
CA LYS A 94 -21.55 8.59 -6.56
C LYS A 94 -21.04 9.61 -5.54
N GLN A 95 -21.93 10.23 -4.77
CA GLN A 95 -21.57 11.24 -3.78
C GLN A 95 -20.63 10.70 -2.70
N THR A 96 -20.83 9.46 -2.26
CA THR A 96 -19.99 8.81 -1.24
C THR A 96 -18.56 8.52 -1.73
N MET A 97 -18.35 8.45 -3.05
CA MET A 97 -17.05 8.20 -3.67
C MET A 97 -16.32 9.47 -4.14
N VAL A 98 -16.97 10.64 -4.05
CA VAL A 98 -16.32 11.91 -4.37
C VAL A 98 -15.23 12.19 -3.33
N THR A 99 -14.06 12.58 -3.80
CA THR A 99 -12.91 12.93 -2.95
C THR A 99 -13.04 14.38 -2.49
N ASP A 100 -12.87 14.61 -1.19
CA ASP A 100 -12.94 15.93 -0.58
C ASP A 100 -11.54 16.58 -0.43
N GLU A 101 -11.48 17.87 -0.15
CA GLU A 101 -10.23 18.60 0.14
C GLU A 101 -9.52 18.04 1.37
N MET A 102 -10.28 17.59 2.37
CA MET A 102 -9.71 16.91 3.54
C MET A 102 -8.98 15.63 3.12
N ASP A 103 -9.56 14.82 2.23
CA ASP A 103 -8.96 13.57 1.76
C ASP A 103 -7.62 13.84 1.06
N LYS A 104 -7.58 14.91 0.26
CA LYS A 104 -6.36 15.35 -0.42
C LYS A 104 -5.27 15.79 0.56
N LEU A 105 -5.64 16.48 1.64
CA LEU A 105 -4.71 16.84 2.71
C LEU A 105 -4.21 15.61 3.48
N VAL A 106 -5.08 14.63 3.75
CA VAL A 106 -4.68 13.35 4.36
C VAL A 106 -3.65 12.64 3.47
N GLU A 107 -3.96 12.53 2.18
CA GLU A 107 -3.08 11.87 1.20
C GLU A 107 -1.69 12.52 1.18
N LEU A 108 -1.62 13.84 1.04
CA LEU A 108 -0.35 14.57 1.00
C LEU A 108 0.46 14.46 2.31
N LYS A 109 -0.20 14.54 3.47
CA LYS A 109 0.46 14.42 4.78
C LYS A 109 0.98 13.00 5.03
N SER A 110 0.22 11.98 4.64
CA SER A 110 0.63 10.59 4.76
C SER A 110 1.76 10.23 3.79
N LEU A 111 1.66 10.68 2.55
CA LEU A 111 2.69 10.48 1.52
C LEU A 111 4.05 11.03 1.97
N ARG A 112 4.05 12.19 2.65
CA ARG A 112 5.26 12.75 3.25
C ARG A 112 5.93 11.78 4.23
N VAL A 113 5.16 11.11 5.09
CA VAL A 113 5.71 10.14 6.04
C VAL A 113 6.28 8.93 5.32
N GLY A 114 5.58 8.42 4.30
CA GLY A 114 6.07 7.32 3.46
C GLY A 114 7.43 7.63 2.82
N PHE A 115 7.57 8.83 2.23
CA PHE A 115 8.83 9.26 1.62
C PHE A 115 9.96 9.48 2.63
N VAL A 116 9.66 9.98 3.83
CA VAL A 116 10.67 10.11 4.89
C VAL A 116 11.23 8.74 5.26
N ILE A 117 10.37 7.74 5.43
CA ILE A 117 10.77 6.36 5.76
C ILE A 117 11.59 5.76 4.61
N ALA A 118 11.10 5.87 3.37
CA ALA A 118 11.82 5.40 2.19
C ALA A 118 13.20 6.08 2.03
N GLY A 119 13.27 7.38 2.30
CA GLY A 119 14.50 8.17 2.27
C GLY A 119 15.50 7.70 3.32
N ILE A 120 15.06 7.48 4.57
CA ILE A 120 15.91 6.95 5.64
C ILE A 120 16.49 5.59 5.26
N GLY A 121 15.68 4.67 4.74
CA GLY A 121 16.20 3.35 4.34
C GLY A 121 17.09 3.39 3.10
N PHE A 122 16.86 4.33 2.17
CA PHE A 122 17.81 4.58 1.09
C PHE A 122 19.17 5.04 1.65
N MET A 123 19.19 5.98 2.59
CA MET A 123 20.44 6.41 3.24
C MET A 123 21.12 5.26 3.99
N LEU A 124 20.34 4.43 4.70
CA LEU A 124 20.85 3.23 5.38
C LEU A 124 21.46 2.23 4.38
N SER A 125 20.85 2.07 3.21
CA SER A 125 21.35 1.16 2.17
C SER A 125 22.73 1.57 1.63
N LEU A 126 22.99 2.87 1.51
CA LEU A 126 24.30 3.40 1.13
C LEU A 126 25.34 3.20 2.24
N LEU A 127 24.92 3.38 3.49
CA LEU A 127 25.77 3.15 4.66
C LEU A 127 26.21 1.68 4.76
N LEU A 128 25.35 0.73 4.41
CA LEU A 128 25.72 -0.70 4.36
C LEU A 128 26.83 -0.97 3.33
N ILE A 129 26.78 -0.35 2.16
CA ILE A 129 27.86 -0.47 1.17
C ILE A 129 29.15 0.13 1.70
N LEU A 130 29.07 1.30 2.34
CA LEU A 130 30.23 1.97 2.92
C LEU A 130 30.92 1.11 3.99
N LEU A 131 30.15 0.31 4.74
CA LEU A 131 30.66 -0.63 5.74
C LEU A 131 31.22 -1.94 5.13
N GLY A 132 31.23 -2.09 3.80
CA GLY A 132 31.77 -3.26 3.12
C GLY A 132 30.82 -4.46 3.04
N TYR A 133 29.53 -4.28 3.31
CA TYR A 133 28.55 -5.35 3.09
C TYR A 133 28.35 -5.63 1.59
N PRO A 134 28.02 -6.88 1.21
CA PRO A 134 27.69 -7.23 -0.16
C PRO A 134 26.57 -6.35 -0.75
N PRO A 135 26.62 -5.94 -2.04
CA PRO A 135 25.60 -5.08 -2.65
C PRO A 135 24.18 -5.67 -2.63
N MET A 136 24.05 -6.99 -2.46
CA MET A 136 22.77 -7.65 -2.18
C MET A 136 22.03 -6.98 -1.01
N PHE A 137 22.70 -6.68 0.11
CA PHE A 137 22.06 -6.08 1.28
C PHE A 137 21.51 -4.68 1.00
N MET A 138 22.16 -3.91 0.12
CA MET A 138 21.62 -2.62 -0.33
C MET A 138 20.28 -2.83 -1.03
N MET A 139 20.21 -3.75 -2.00
CA MET A 139 18.99 -4.00 -2.77
C MET A 139 17.82 -4.44 -1.88
N GLN A 140 18.11 -5.33 -0.91
CA GLN A 140 17.13 -5.77 0.08
C GLN A 140 16.63 -4.61 0.94
N THR A 141 17.55 -3.79 1.46
CA THR A 141 17.22 -2.67 2.35
C THR A 141 16.39 -1.61 1.63
N ILE A 142 16.71 -1.29 0.38
CA ILE A 142 15.91 -0.38 -0.45
C ILE A 142 14.51 -0.96 -0.64
N PHE A 143 14.40 -2.20 -1.11
CA PHE A 143 13.09 -2.80 -1.39
C PHE A 143 12.20 -2.85 -0.14
N ILE A 144 12.77 -3.29 1.00
CA ILE A 144 12.05 -3.36 2.28
C ILE A 144 11.66 -1.96 2.74
N SER A 145 12.55 -0.97 2.64
CA SER A 145 12.24 0.38 3.10
C SER A 145 11.12 1.05 2.28
N PHE A 146 11.09 0.85 0.97
CA PHE A 146 10.02 1.38 0.12
C PHE A 146 8.68 0.69 0.42
N SER A 147 8.71 -0.64 0.56
CA SER A 147 7.51 -1.44 0.89
C SER A 147 6.97 -1.12 2.28
N PHE A 148 7.86 -0.94 3.26
CA PHE A 148 7.50 -0.54 4.60
C PHE A 148 7.02 0.91 4.66
N GLY A 149 7.64 1.81 3.89
CA GLY A 149 7.22 3.19 3.74
C GLY A 149 5.78 3.31 3.23
N SER A 150 5.38 2.51 2.22
CA SER A 150 4.00 2.52 1.71
C SER A 150 2.98 1.97 2.72
N ILE A 151 3.36 0.98 3.51
CA ILE A 151 2.53 0.46 4.62
C ILE A 151 2.34 1.54 5.69
N CYS A 152 3.42 2.20 6.10
CA CYS A 152 3.36 3.29 7.07
C CYS A 152 2.56 4.48 6.55
N GLU A 153 2.67 4.82 5.27
CA GLU A 153 1.82 5.82 4.61
C GLU A 153 0.34 5.48 4.79
N GLY A 154 -0.08 4.24 4.48
CA GLY A 154 -1.46 3.81 4.68
C GLY A 154 -1.90 3.87 6.14
N LEU A 155 -1.03 3.45 7.08
CA LEU A 155 -1.32 3.55 8.52
C LEU A 155 -1.53 5.00 8.95
N MET A 156 -0.72 5.92 8.41
CA MET A 156 -0.87 7.35 8.65
C MET A 156 -2.15 7.92 8.05
N GLN A 157 -2.59 7.44 6.87
CA GLN A 157 -3.88 7.83 6.31
C GLN A 157 -5.01 7.48 7.28
N ILE A 158 -5.06 6.24 7.77
CA ILE A 158 -6.08 5.80 8.73
C ILE A 158 -5.99 6.62 10.03
N PHE A 159 -4.78 6.89 10.52
CA PHE A 159 -4.58 7.69 11.72
C PHE A 159 -5.11 9.12 11.56
N TYR A 160 -4.81 9.79 10.44
CA TYR A 160 -5.29 11.15 10.18
C TYR A 160 -6.81 11.20 9.95
N TYR A 161 -7.38 10.21 9.28
CA TYR A 161 -8.84 10.11 9.13
C TYR A 161 -9.56 9.99 10.48
N ARG A 162 -9.02 9.20 11.42
CA ARG A 162 -9.63 9.02 12.74
C ARG A 162 -9.44 10.21 13.69
N ARG A 163 -8.27 10.86 13.63
CA ARG A 163 -7.93 11.96 14.53
C ARG A 163 -8.52 13.30 14.08
N GLY A 164 -8.87 13.41 12.79
CA GLY A 164 -9.22 14.68 12.16
C GLY A 164 -7.97 15.53 11.92
N ILE A 165 -7.93 16.23 10.80
CA ILE A 165 -6.82 17.15 10.50
C ILE A 165 -7.16 18.50 11.11
N ARG A 166 -6.36 18.96 12.08
CA ARG A 166 -6.34 20.39 12.44
C ARG A 166 -5.55 21.16 11.39
N HIS A 167 -6.13 22.28 10.93
CA HIS A 167 -5.43 23.29 10.14
C HIS A 167 -4.43 24.00 11.05
N ASP A 168 -3.20 23.49 11.07
CA ASP A 168 -2.01 24.21 11.55
C ASP A 168 -1.05 24.39 10.38
#